data_AF-A0A2G2M3K5-F1
#
_entry.id   AF-A0A2G2M3K5-F1
#
_cell.length_a   1.000
_cell.length_b   1.000
_cell.length_c   1.000
_cell.angle_alpha   90.00
_cell.angle_beta   90.00
_cell.angle_gamma   90.00
#
_symmetry.space_group_name_H-M   'P 1'
#
loop_
_entity.id
_entity.type
_entity.pdbx_description
1 polymer ?
#
loop_
_entity_poly.entity_id
_entity_poly.type
_entity_poly.pdbx_seq_one_letter_code
_entity_poly.pdbx_strand_id
1 'polypeptide(L)'
;MPEDWGKGTHGGLFEAFEDNMKYSLVIIENSLYGIMLNYSVWNLNANRGDGNSFYSLSDESLIYKIEDVGDDGFYPVGCFIKPINAWSAVEDFFNNPAQKSDRIEWIGSDDIPWPEDW
;
A
#
# COMPACT_ATOMS: atom_id res chain seq x y z
N MET A 1 14.57 -9.42 -6.34
CA MET A 1 14.60 -10.08 -5.01
C MET A 1 14.58 -9.00 -3.94
N PRO A 2 14.26 -9.28 -2.66
CA PRO A 2 14.30 -8.30 -1.57
C PRO A 2 15.61 -7.49 -1.51
N GLU A 3 16.74 -8.08 -1.88
CA GLU A 3 18.05 -7.41 -1.94
C GLU A 3 18.26 -6.40 -3.09
N ASP A 4 17.33 -6.32 -4.04
CA ASP A 4 17.39 -5.34 -5.14
C ASP A 4 16.54 -4.09 -4.87
N TRP A 5 15.78 -4.08 -3.77
CA TRP A 5 14.99 -2.93 -3.35
C TRP A 5 15.88 -1.72 -3.07
N GLY A 6 15.52 -0.54 -3.59
CA GLY A 6 16.33 0.69 -3.52
C GLY A 6 17.35 0.90 -4.66
N LYS A 7 17.41 0.03 -5.67
CA LYS A 7 18.20 0.26 -6.91
C LYS A 7 17.41 0.98 -8.01
N GLY A 8 16.09 1.09 -7.87
CA GLY A 8 15.19 1.85 -8.75
C GLY A 8 15.00 3.30 -8.28
N THR A 9 14.32 4.12 -9.07
CA THR A 9 14.14 5.55 -8.73
C THR A 9 12.82 5.87 -8.04
N HIS A 10 11.79 5.03 -8.10
CA HIS A 10 10.48 5.32 -7.53
C HIS A 10 9.75 4.03 -7.18
N GLY A 11 8.66 4.15 -6.42
CA GLY A 11 7.75 3.06 -6.07
C GLY A 11 7.23 2.23 -7.26
N GLY A 12 6.34 1.29 -6.97
CA GLY A 12 5.80 0.34 -7.94
C GLY A 12 4.28 0.34 -7.97
N LEU A 13 3.69 -0.01 -9.11
CA LEU A 13 2.26 -0.28 -9.24
C LEU A 13 2.06 -1.59 -9.98
N PHE A 14 1.30 -2.49 -9.36
CA PHE A 14 0.78 -3.69 -10.02
C PHE A 14 -0.73 -3.59 -10.12
N GLU A 15 -1.28 -3.99 -11.26
CA GLU A 15 -2.71 -3.99 -11.52
C GLU A 15 -3.14 -5.33 -12.09
N ALA A 16 -4.27 -5.85 -11.59
CA ALA A 16 -4.93 -7.04 -12.09
C ALA A 16 -6.41 -6.74 -12.33
N PHE A 17 -7.00 -7.43 -13.31
CA PHE A 17 -8.37 -7.20 -13.78
C PHE A 17 -9.10 -8.53 -13.88
N GLU A 18 -10.24 -8.66 -13.19
CA GLU A 18 -11.06 -9.88 -13.17
C GLU A 18 -12.53 -9.53 -12.97
N ASP A 19 -13.45 -10.07 -13.78
CA ASP A 19 -14.91 -9.93 -13.61
C ASP A 19 -15.43 -8.50 -13.32
N ASN A 20 -14.86 -7.51 -14.02
CA ASN A 20 -15.10 -6.06 -13.85
C ASN A 20 -14.58 -5.46 -12.54
N MET A 21 -13.72 -6.17 -11.82
CA MET A 21 -12.95 -5.66 -10.71
C MET A 21 -11.54 -5.31 -11.18
N LYS A 22 -11.01 -4.21 -10.64
CA LYS A 22 -9.61 -3.84 -10.72
C LYS A 22 -9.01 -3.94 -9.32
N TYR A 23 -7.92 -4.69 -9.21
CA TYR A 23 -7.12 -4.80 -8.00
C TYR A 23 -5.78 -4.12 -8.25
N SER A 24 -5.38 -3.22 -7.36
CA SER A 24 -4.13 -2.48 -7.46
C SER A 24 -3.31 -2.67 -6.20
N LEU A 25 -2.01 -2.87 -6.38
CA LEU A 25 -1.02 -2.84 -5.30
C LEU A 25 0.03 -1.78 -5.64
N VAL A 26 0.00 -0.66 -4.90
CA VAL A 26 1.02 0.38 -4.94
C VAL A 26 2.08 0.09 -3.90
N ILE A 27 3.33 0.32 -4.25
CA ILE A 27 4.52 0.13 -3.42
C ILE A 27 5.19 1.49 -3.30
N ILE A 28 5.38 1.97 -2.08
CA ILE A 28 6.05 3.23 -1.79
C ILE A 28 7.27 2.92 -0.93
N GLU A 29 8.43 3.41 -1.34
CA GLU A 29 9.71 3.14 -0.70
C GLU A 29 10.19 4.36 0.06
N ASN A 30 10.67 4.16 1.28
CA ASN A 30 11.34 5.19 2.05
C ASN A 30 12.59 4.61 2.73
N SER A 31 13.74 5.25 2.52
CA SER A 31 15.02 4.75 3.00
C SER A 31 15.13 4.70 4.53
N LEU A 32 14.36 5.52 5.25
CA LEU A 32 14.35 5.57 6.71
C LEU A 32 13.31 4.62 7.32
N TYR A 33 12.13 4.52 6.71
CA TYR A 33 10.99 3.84 7.31
C TYR A 33 10.71 2.45 6.72
N GLY A 34 11.16 2.15 5.50
CA GLY A 34 10.99 0.86 4.85
C GLY A 34 10.08 0.92 3.62
N ILE A 35 9.11 0.02 3.51
CA ILE A 35 8.19 -0.07 2.37
C ILE A 35 6.76 0.04 2.87
N MET A 36 5.96 0.90 2.25
CA MET A 36 4.53 0.95 2.46
C MET A 36 3.83 0.32 1.24
N LEU A 37 2.80 -0.49 1.50
CA LEU A 37 1.94 -1.04 0.48
C LEU A 37 0.56 -0.39 0.57
N ASN A 38 -0.03 -0.06 -0.57
CA ASN A 38 -1.44 0.29 -0.67
C ASN A 38 -2.16 -0.71 -1.59
N TYR A 39 -3.12 -1.43 -1.03
CA TYR A 39 -3.98 -2.35 -1.75
C TYR A 39 -5.34 -1.69 -1.97
N SER A 40 -5.77 -1.57 -3.23
CA SER A 40 -7.09 -1.03 -3.54
C SER A 40 -7.89 -1.91 -4.50
N VAL A 41 -9.20 -1.91 -4.30
CA VAL A 41 -10.16 -2.72 -5.04
C VAL A 41 -11.22 -1.81 -5.60
N TRP A 42 -11.45 -1.86 -6.91
CA TRP A 42 -12.37 -1.00 -7.63
C TRP A 42 -13.33 -1.83 -8.48
N ASN A 43 -14.62 -1.59 -8.34
CA ASN A 43 -15.61 -2.09 -9.30
C ASN A 43 -15.66 -1.14 -10.51
N LEU A 44 -15.28 -1.63 -11.69
CA LEU A 44 -15.21 -0.85 -12.93
C LEU A 44 -16.58 -0.46 -13.49
N ASN A 45 -17.66 -1.13 -13.04
CA ASN A 45 -19.04 -0.79 -13.41
C ASN A 45 -19.69 0.19 -12.43
N ALA A 46 -19.07 0.43 -11.28
CA ALA A 46 -19.55 1.38 -10.29
C ALA A 46 -19.17 2.81 -10.66
N ASN A 47 -19.92 3.79 -10.14
CA ASN A 47 -19.52 5.19 -10.26
C ASN A 47 -18.21 5.44 -9.50
N ARG A 48 -17.45 6.47 -9.89
CA ARG A 48 -16.23 6.89 -9.18
C ARG A 48 -16.55 7.10 -7.70
N GLY A 49 -15.99 6.26 -6.83
CA GLY A 49 -16.17 6.35 -5.37
C GLY A 49 -16.27 5.00 -4.65
N ASP A 50 -16.67 3.91 -5.33
CA ASP A 50 -16.87 2.59 -4.70
C ASP A 50 -15.57 1.76 -4.57
N GLY A 51 -14.45 2.43 -4.31
CA GLY A 51 -13.15 1.79 -4.12
C GLY A 51 -12.85 1.57 -2.65
N ASN A 52 -12.48 0.34 -2.26
CA ASN A 52 -11.90 0.10 -0.94
C ASN A 52 -10.38 0.23 -1.03
N SER A 53 -9.76 0.95 -0.11
CA SER A 53 -8.32 1.17 -0.08
C SER A 53 -7.77 0.82 1.31
N PHE A 54 -6.65 0.11 1.34
CA PHE A 54 -6.00 -0.37 2.55
C PHE A 54 -4.51 -0.12 2.48
N TYR A 55 -3.89 0.19 3.62
CA TYR A 55 -2.44 0.40 3.74
C TYR A 55 -1.84 -0.66 4.65
N SER A 56 -0.60 -1.08 4.36
CA SER A 56 0.14 -1.95 5.28
C SER A 56 0.28 -1.29 6.65
N LEU A 57 0.18 -2.06 7.73
CA LEU A 57 0.34 -1.56 9.10
C LEU A 57 1.49 -2.27 9.80
N SER A 58 2.37 -1.47 10.40
CA SER A 58 3.56 -1.92 11.15
C SER A 58 3.47 -1.52 12.61
N ASP A 59 3.07 -0.27 12.88
CA ASP A 59 2.94 0.29 14.22
C ASP A 59 1.77 1.28 14.29
N GLU A 60 0.68 0.86 14.93
CA GLU A 60 -0.52 1.67 15.12
C GLU A 60 -0.27 2.92 15.98
N SER A 61 0.72 2.89 16.89
CA SER A 61 1.03 4.07 17.71
C SER A 61 1.59 5.24 16.88
N LEU A 62 2.04 4.96 15.65
CA LEU A 62 2.66 5.92 14.76
C LEU A 62 1.76 6.35 13.58
N ILE A 63 0.47 5.99 13.54
CA ILE A 63 -0.38 6.37 12.39
C ILE A 63 -0.61 7.87 12.31
N TYR A 64 -0.61 8.58 13.45
CA TYR A 64 -0.75 10.03 13.50
C TYR A 64 0.53 10.79 13.09
N LYS A 65 1.66 10.07 12.97
CA LYS A 65 2.92 10.67 12.55
C LYS A 65 3.02 10.59 11.03
N ILE A 66 2.71 11.70 10.36
CA ILE A 66 2.76 11.81 8.90
C ILE A 66 4.08 12.46 8.50
N GLU A 67 4.76 11.85 7.53
CA GLU A 67 6.05 12.34 7.01
C GLU A 67 5.96 12.56 5.50
N ASP A 68 6.67 13.59 5.03
CA ASP A 68 6.94 13.80 3.61
C ASP A 68 7.92 12.72 3.14
N VAL A 69 7.47 11.85 2.23
CA VAL A 69 8.34 10.83 1.63
C VAL A 69 8.83 11.21 0.24
N GLY A 70 8.81 12.50 -0.10
CA GLY A 70 9.29 13.05 -1.36
C GLY A 70 8.21 13.04 -2.44
N ASP A 71 8.57 12.64 -3.66
CA ASP A 71 7.70 12.68 -4.84
C ASP A 71 6.43 11.81 -4.69
N ASP A 72 6.43 10.87 -3.75
CA ASP A 72 5.31 9.96 -3.50
C ASP A 72 4.24 10.55 -2.56
N GLY A 73 4.48 11.69 -1.90
CA GLY A 73 3.51 12.41 -1.06
C GLY A 73 3.74 12.28 0.44
N PHE A 74 2.69 12.54 1.23
CA PHE A 74 2.72 12.45 2.69
C PHE A 74 2.06 11.16 3.17
N TYR A 75 2.76 10.35 3.96
CA TYR A 75 2.21 9.10 4.47
C TYR A 75 2.44 8.89 5.97
N PRO A 76 1.55 8.14 6.65
CA PRO A 76 1.72 7.75 8.04
C PRO A 76 2.91 6.80 8.22
N VAL A 77 3.83 7.16 9.11
CA VAL A 77 5.04 6.37 9.43
C VAL A 77 4.69 4.95 9.89
N GLY A 78 3.59 4.82 10.65
CA GLY A 78 3.09 3.52 11.12
C GLY A 78 2.77 2.51 10.01
N CYS A 79 2.66 2.95 8.75
CA CYS A 79 2.32 2.08 7.62
C CYS A 79 3.53 1.48 6.90
N PHE A 80 4.76 1.92 7.23
CA PHE A 80 5.96 1.35 6.61
C PHE A 80 6.39 0.06 7.32
N ILE A 81 6.43 -1.02 6.54
CA ILE A 81 6.83 -2.36 6.97
C ILE A 81 8.24 -2.71 6.47
N LYS A 82 8.81 -3.77 7.05
CA LYS A 82 10.11 -4.28 6.61
C LYS A 82 10.03 -4.82 5.18
N PRO A 83 11.08 -4.66 4.34
CA PRO A 83 11.08 -5.13 2.96
C PRO A 83 10.71 -6.60 2.77
N ILE A 84 11.13 -7.48 3.68
CA ILE A 84 10.81 -8.91 3.62
C ILE A 84 9.30 -9.20 3.80
N ASN A 85 8.62 -8.40 4.63
CA ASN A 85 7.18 -8.51 4.84
C ASN A 85 6.44 -7.95 3.62
N ALA A 86 6.90 -6.83 3.08
CA ALA A 86 6.34 -6.25 1.86
C ALA A 86 6.46 -7.22 0.68
N TRP A 87 7.63 -7.85 0.50
CA TRP A 87 7.83 -8.83 -0.57
C TRP A 87 6.89 -10.02 -0.43
N SER A 88 6.66 -10.50 0.80
CA SER A 88 5.68 -11.55 1.06
C SER A 88 4.28 -11.16 0.58
N ALA A 89 3.82 -9.95 0.89
CA ALA A 89 2.51 -9.47 0.42
C ALA A 89 2.46 -9.27 -1.10
N VAL A 90 3.56 -8.87 -1.73
CA VAL A 90 3.67 -8.77 -3.20
C VAL A 90 3.53 -10.16 -3.84
N GLU A 91 4.21 -11.18 -3.31
CA GLU A 91 4.07 -12.56 -3.78
C GLU A 91 2.61 -13.06 -3.66
N ASP A 92 1.93 -12.75 -2.55
CA ASP A 92 0.51 -13.10 -2.38
C ASP A 92 -0.37 -12.42 -3.42
N PHE A 93 -0.15 -11.14 -3.69
CA PHE A 93 -0.91 -10.41 -4.72
C PHE A 93 -0.75 -11.03 -6.11
N PHE A 94 0.46 -11.45 -6.47
CA PHE A 94 0.69 -12.13 -7.75
C PHE A 94 0.01 -13.51 -7.84
N ASN A 95 -0.15 -14.20 -6.71
CA ASN A 95 -0.83 -15.49 -6.66
C ASN A 95 -2.36 -15.36 -6.61
N ASN A 96 -2.89 -14.34 -5.93
CA ASN A 96 -4.31 -14.09 -5.80
C ASN A 96 -4.61 -12.59 -5.59
N PRO A 97 -4.73 -11.79 -6.67
CA PRO A 97 -4.87 -10.34 -6.55
C PRO A 97 -6.22 -9.91 -5.93
N ALA A 98 -7.23 -10.78 -5.93
CA ALA A 98 -8.53 -10.52 -5.34
C ALA A 98 -8.53 -10.57 -3.80
N GLN A 99 -7.42 -10.98 -3.19
CA GLN A 99 -7.28 -11.07 -1.74
C GLN A 99 -6.04 -10.32 -1.28
N LYS A 100 -6.21 -9.46 -0.27
CA LYS A 100 -5.10 -8.87 0.46
C LYS A 100 -4.34 -9.96 1.24
N SER A 101 -3.03 -9.78 1.37
CA SER A 101 -2.17 -10.75 2.06
C SER A 101 -2.50 -10.84 3.55
N ASP A 102 -2.69 -12.05 4.08
CA ASP A 102 -2.83 -12.31 5.53
C ASP A 102 -1.47 -12.36 6.26
N ARG A 103 -0.34 -12.20 5.53
CA ARG A 103 1.01 -12.23 6.11
C ARG A 103 1.43 -10.89 6.73
N ILE A 104 0.63 -9.84 6.53
CA ILE A 104 0.83 -8.51 7.10
C ILE A 104 -0.50 -7.95 7.59
N GLU A 105 -0.42 -7.00 8.52
CA GLU A 105 -1.59 -6.25 8.97
C GLU A 105 -1.93 -5.15 7.97
N TRP A 106 -3.23 -4.83 7.88
CA TRP A 106 -3.76 -3.80 7.01
C TRP A 106 -4.67 -2.86 7.80
N ILE A 107 -4.57 -1.57 7.51
CA ILE A 107 -5.49 -0.54 8.02
C ILE A 107 -6.31 0.02 6.86
N GLY A 108 -7.60 0.30 7.11
CA GLY A 108 -8.47 0.94 6.11
C GLY A 108 -8.04 2.39 5.88
N SER A 109 -8.20 2.89 4.65
CA SER A 109 -7.92 4.30 4.35
C SER A 109 -8.72 5.27 5.21
N ASP A 110 -9.95 4.91 5.56
CA ASP A 110 -10.86 5.73 6.38
C ASP A 110 -10.45 5.77 7.86
N ASP A 111 -9.63 4.80 8.30
CA ASP A 111 -9.12 4.71 9.67
C ASP A 111 -7.80 5.49 9.84
N ILE A 112 -7.21 5.97 8.74
CA ILE A 112 -6.01 6.80 8.78
C ILE A 112 -6.43 8.28 8.90
N PRO A 113 -5.86 9.02 9.87
CA PRO A 113 -6.14 10.43 10.09
C PRO A 113 -5.40 11.28 9.05
N TRP A 114 -5.76 11.15 7.78
CA TRP A 114 -5.22 11.99 6.72
C TRP A 114 -5.49 13.47 7.05
N PRO A 115 -4.55 14.38 6.77
CA PRO A 115 -4.77 15.80 6.97
C PRO A 115 -5.94 16.26 6.08
N GLU A 116 -6.90 16.97 6.67
CA GLU A 116 -8.17 17.34 6.00
C GLU A 116 -8.00 18.36 4.85
N ASP A 117 -6.81 18.93 4.65
CA ASP A 117 -6.56 20.04 3.73
C ASP A 117 -5.51 19.70 2.65
N TRP A 118 -5.84 18.84 1.68
CA TRP A 118 -5.07 18.65 0.43
C TRP A 118 -5.93 18.84 -0.82
#